data_AF-A0A7W0P7D9-F1
#
_entry.id   AF-A0A7W0P7D9-F1
#
_cell.length_a   1.000
_cell.length_b   1.000
_cell.length_c   1.000
_cell.angle_alpha   90.00
_cell.angle_beta   90.00
_cell.angle_gamma   90.00
#
_symmetry.space_group_name_H-M   'P 1'
#
loop_
_entity.id
_entity.type
_entity.pdbx_description
1 polymer ?
#
loop_
_entity_poly.entity_id
_entity_poly.type
_entity_poly.pdbx_seq_one_letter_code
_entity_poly.pdbx_strand_id
1 'polypeptide(L)'
;MLEPGLDRHEWESEMQALEPQIEDAPSEALSELADLVERMLTERGYDVSDPVARQGDEREVVVEYLAAREISDLVESGREGVGPGDVASAVNGFRAVYDFLLAGRRSP
;
A
#
# COMPACT_ATOMS: atom_id res chain seq x y z
N MET A 1 -24.09 -5.74 0.09
CA MET A 1 -23.59 -6.03 -1.27
C MET A 1 -22.53 -4.98 -1.53
N LEU A 2 -21.25 -5.34 -1.46
CA LEU A 2 -20.17 -4.47 -1.93
C LEU A 2 -20.07 -4.72 -3.43
N GLU A 3 -20.34 -3.68 -4.22
CA GLU A 3 -20.28 -3.74 -5.67
C GLU A 3 -18.82 -3.56 -6.11
N PRO A 4 -18.14 -4.61 -6.61
CA PRO A 4 -16.69 -4.60 -6.87
C PRO A 4 -16.20 -3.59 -7.93
N GLY A 5 -17.09 -2.81 -8.52
CA GLY A 5 -16.78 -1.74 -9.48
C GLY A 5 -16.83 -0.33 -8.90
N LEU A 6 -17.45 -0.13 -7.72
CA LEU A 6 -17.46 1.17 -7.03
C LEU A 6 -16.11 1.43 -6.35
N ASP A 7 -15.47 0.36 -5.86
CA ASP A 7 -14.24 0.43 -5.08
C ASP A 7 -13.05 0.96 -5.90
N ARG A 8 -12.96 0.62 -7.19
CA ARG A 8 -11.86 1.07 -8.06
C ARG A 8 -11.84 2.59 -8.26
N HIS A 9 -12.98 3.18 -8.60
CA HIS A 9 -13.07 4.62 -8.82
C HIS A 9 -12.82 5.41 -7.53
N GLU A 10 -13.24 4.87 -6.40
CA GLU A 10 -12.93 5.42 -5.07
C GLU A 10 -11.41 5.39 -4.84
N TRP A 11 -10.76 4.23 -4.97
CA TRP A 11 -9.32 4.09 -4.77
C TRP A 11 -8.49 4.95 -5.72
N GLU A 12 -8.90 5.10 -6.99
CA GLU A 12 -8.25 6.01 -7.95
C GLU A 12 -8.40 7.48 -7.53
N SER A 13 -9.54 7.87 -6.96
CA SER A 13 -9.77 9.24 -6.47
C SER A 13 -8.97 9.54 -5.21
N GLU A 14 -8.92 8.61 -4.25
CA GLU A 14 -8.12 8.74 -3.03
C GLU A 14 -6.63 8.80 -3.36
N MET A 15 -6.14 7.96 -4.27
CA MET A 15 -4.75 8.02 -4.73
C MET A 15 -4.41 9.37 -5.37
N GLN A 16 -5.29 9.91 -6.23
CA GLN A 16 -5.12 11.24 -6.83
C GLN A 16 -5.10 12.36 -5.78
N ALA A 17 -5.88 12.23 -4.70
CA ALA A 17 -5.86 13.19 -3.61
C ALA A 17 -4.52 13.16 -2.83
N LEU A 18 -3.88 11.99 -2.74
CA LEU A 18 -2.58 11.81 -2.09
C LEU A 18 -1.39 12.22 -2.95
N GLU A 19 -1.48 12.17 -4.28
CA GLU A 19 -0.39 12.58 -5.19
C GLU A 19 0.31 13.90 -4.82
N PRO A 20 -0.40 15.03 -4.60
CA PRO A 20 0.26 16.28 -4.24
C PRO A 20 1.03 16.19 -2.91
N GLN A 21 0.53 15.42 -1.94
CA GLN A 21 1.20 15.23 -0.65
C GLN A 21 2.40 14.31 -0.77
N ILE A 22 2.35 13.29 -1.63
CA ILE A 22 3.49 12.44 -1.96
C ILE A 22 4.62 13.26 -2.57
N GLU A 23 4.28 14.27 -3.38
CA GLU A 23 5.27 15.16 -4.00
C GLU A 23 5.86 16.18 -3.01
N ASP A 24 5.03 16.79 -2.15
CA ASP A 24 5.44 17.85 -1.23
C ASP A 24 6.09 17.30 0.05
N ALA A 25 5.49 16.25 0.62
CA ALA A 25 5.82 15.67 1.91
C ALA A 25 5.67 14.13 1.89
N PRO A 26 6.54 13.40 1.16
CA PRO A 26 6.40 11.96 0.97
C PRO A 26 6.41 11.17 2.29
N SER A 27 7.15 11.63 3.30
CA SER A 27 7.20 11.01 4.63
C SER A 27 5.87 11.13 5.39
N GLU A 28 5.14 12.23 5.18
CA GLU A 28 3.83 12.45 5.81
C GLU A 28 2.73 11.67 5.07
N ALA A 29 2.88 11.49 3.75
CA ALA A 29 1.96 10.71 2.93
C ALA A 29 2.05 9.18 3.14
N LEU A 30 3.11 8.67 3.79
CA LEU A 30 3.31 7.23 3.95
C LEU A 30 2.18 6.56 4.74
N SER A 31 1.75 7.15 5.85
CA SER A 31 0.68 6.57 6.68
C SER A 31 -0.63 6.52 5.91
N GLU A 32 -0.99 7.58 5.19
CA GLU A 32 -2.22 7.62 4.38
C GLU A 32 -2.18 6.64 3.19
N LEU A 33 -1.01 6.49 2.55
CA LEU A 33 -0.78 5.45 1.54
C LEU A 33 -0.94 4.04 2.11
N ALA A 34 -0.40 3.80 3.30
CA ALA A 34 -0.50 2.51 3.97
C ALA A 34 -1.95 2.15 4.26
N ASP A 35 -2.74 3.10 4.79
CA ASP A 35 -4.17 2.91 5.07
C ASP A 35 -4.98 2.60 3.80
N LEU A 36 -4.74 3.34 2.70
CA LEU A 36 -5.39 3.08 1.41
C LEU A 36 -5.09 1.66 0.92
N VAL A 37 -3.82 1.29 0.91
CA VAL A 37 -3.38 -0.02 0.41
C VAL A 37 -3.86 -1.17 1.30
N GLU A 38 -3.86 -1.00 2.63
CA GLU A 38 -4.37 -2.00 3.58
C GLU A 38 -5.86 -2.28 3.37
N ARG A 39 -6.66 -1.21 3.18
CA ARG A 39 -8.08 -1.33 2.84
C ARG A 39 -8.25 -2.11 1.55
N MET A 40 -7.54 -1.74 0.48
CA MET A 40 -7.60 -2.43 -0.81
C MET A 40 -7.23 -3.92 -0.74
N LEU A 41 -6.25 -4.27 0.08
CA LEU A 41 -5.84 -5.65 0.36
C LEU A 41 -6.95 -6.42 1.08
N THR A 42 -7.48 -5.85 2.16
CA THR A 42 -8.55 -6.45 2.96
C THR A 42 -9.82 -6.65 2.13
N GLU A 43 -10.22 -5.64 1.36
CA GLU A 43 -11.40 -5.68 0.48
C GLU A 43 -11.26 -6.75 -0.62
N ARG A 44 -10.04 -7.05 -1.06
CA ARG A 44 -9.76 -8.14 -2.02
C ARG A 44 -9.62 -9.52 -1.36
N GLY A 45 -9.63 -9.60 -0.03
CA GLY A 45 -9.50 -10.84 0.73
C GLY A 45 -8.06 -11.25 1.04
N TYR A 46 -7.10 -10.34 0.91
CA TYR A 46 -5.74 -10.54 1.41
C TYR A 46 -5.75 -10.40 2.93
N ASP A 47 -5.13 -11.37 3.60
CA ASP A 47 -4.90 -11.29 5.04
C ASP A 47 -3.47 -10.80 5.25
N VAL A 48 -3.34 -9.54 5.66
CA VAL A 48 -2.03 -8.91 5.91
C VAL A 48 -1.39 -9.41 7.21
N SER A 49 -2.17 -10.07 8.09
CA SER A 49 -1.70 -10.63 9.35
C SER A 49 -1.05 -12.01 9.17
N ASP A 50 -1.49 -12.77 8.15
CA ASP A 50 -0.93 -14.08 7.80
C ASP A 50 -0.40 -14.13 6.34
N PRO A 51 0.83 -13.62 6.10
CA PRO A 51 1.46 -13.68 4.78
C PRO A 51 1.85 -15.11 4.35
N VAL A 52 1.85 -16.07 5.27
CA VAL A 52 2.34 -17.44 5.05
C VAL A 52 1.26 -18.34 4.42
N ALA A 53 -0.02 -17.99 4.58
CA ALA A 53 -1.15 -18.72 3.97
C ALA A 53 -1.24 -18.58 2.44
N ARG A 54 -0.49 -17.66 1.81
CA ARG A 54 -0.57 -17.36 0.36
C ARG A 54 0.62 -17.91 -0.42
N GLN A 55 0.43 -18.10 -1.73
CA GLN A 55 1.44 -18.64 -2.65
C GLN A 55 1.57 -17.75 -3.89
N GLY A 56 2.77 -17.71 -4.50
CA GLY A 56 3.04 -16.95 -5.72
C GLY A 56 2.94 -15.44 -5.53
N ASP A 57 2.46 -14.73 -6.56
CA ASP A 57 2.33 -13.27 -6.58
C ASP A 57 1.51 -12.71 -5.39
N GLU A 58 0.55 -13.46 -4.86
CA GLU A 58 -0.27 -13.06 -3.70
C GLU A 58 0.53 -12.97 -2.40
N ARG A 59 1.59 -13.77 -2.25
CA ARG A 59 2.50 -13.66 -1.11
C ARG A 59 3.45 -12.48 -1.30
N GLU A 60 3.95 -12.30 -2.52
CA GLU A 60 4.88 -11.23 -2.85
C GLU A 60 4.26 -9.86 -2.62
N VAL A 61 2.99 -9.66 -3.01
CA VAL A 61 2.28 -8.40 -2.77
C VAL A 61 2.10 -8.08 -1.29
N VAL A 62 1.81 -9.08 -0.44
CA VAL A 62 1.66 -8.86 1.01
C VAL A 62 3.02 -8.59 1.66
N VAL A 63 4.08 -9.26 1.22
CA VAL A 63 5.44 -9.01 1.70
C VAL A 63 5.89 -7.59 1.34
N GLU A 64 5.61 -7.14 0.12
CA GLU A 64 5.91 -5.77 -0.33
C GLU A 64 5.16 -4.73 0.51
N TYR A 65 3.87 -4.95 0.77
CA TYR A 65 3.07 -4.10 1.67
C TYR A 65 3.68 -4.01 3.06
N LEU A 66 4.03 -5.16 3.67
CA LEU A 66 4.59 -5.19 5.02
C LEU A 66 5.96 -4.49 5.11
N ALA A 67 6.80 -4.62 4.09
CA ALA A 67 8.09 -3.93 4.04
C ALA A 67 7.91 -2.40 3.95
N ALA A 68 6.99 -1.91 3.11
CA ALA A 68 6.66 -0.50 3.02
C ALA A 68 6.01 0.02 4.32
N ARG A 69 5.13 -0.79 4.95
CA ARG A 69 4.48 -0.47 6.22
C ARG A 69 5.47 -0.33 7.35
N GLU A 70 6.47 -1.21 7.42
CA GLU A 70 7.54 -1.11 8.42
C GLU A 70 8.24 0.25 8.34
N ILE A 71 8.60 0.71 7.13
CA ILE A 71 9.23 2.02 6.95
C ILE A 71 8.27 3.14 7.36
N SER A 72 6.99 3.06 7.00
CA SER A 72 5.97 4.03 7.44
C SER A 72 5.90 4.15 8.97
N ASP A 73 5.82 3.02 9.67
CA ASP A 73 5.74 2.99 11.13
C ASP A 73 7.03 3.54 11.78
N LEU A 74 8.19 3.30 11.16
CA LEU A 74 9.47 3.86 11.61
C LEU A 74 9.53 5.38 11.44
N VAL A 75 9.01 5.92 10.33
CA VAL A 75 8.91 7.37 10.08
C VAL A 75 7.96 8.02 11.08
N GLU A 76 6.77 7.45 11.28
CA GLU A 76 5.76 7.97 12.21
C GLU A 76 6.27 7.96 13.67
N SER A 77 7.01 6.93 14.03
CA SER A 77 7.67 6.83 15.35
C SER A 77 8.83 7.81 15.54
N GLY A 78 9.22 8.56 14.49
CA GLY A 78 10.33 9.50 14.53
C GLY A 78 11.70 8.83 14.70
N ARG A 79 11.86 7.58 14.25
CA ARG A 79 13.10 6.83 14.45
C ARG A 79 14.23 7.41 13.61
N GLU A 80 15.38 7.61 14.25
CA GLU A 80 16.61 8.00 13.55
C GLU A 80 17.10 6.87 12.63
N GLY A 81 17.51 7.22 11.42
CA GLY A 81 18.08 6.29 10.44
C GLY A 81 17.19 5.97 9.24
N VAL A 82 15.94 6.44 9.22
CA VAL A 82 15.14 6.43 7.99
C VAL A 82 15.53 7.63 7.14
N GLY A 83 16.15 7.38 6.00
CA GLY A 83 16.56 8.40 5.05
C GLY A 83 15.49 8.67 3.98
N PRO A 84 15.69 9.72 3.17
CA PRO A 84 14.81 10.01 2.03
C PRO A 84 14.78 8.86 1.00
N GLY A 85 15.84 8.04 0.92
CA GLY A 85 15.88 6.84 0.09
C GLY A 85 14.93 5.75 0.57
N ASP A 86 14.84 5.53 1.88
CA ASP A 86 13.93 4.56 2.49
C ASP A 86 12.47 5.01 2.30
N VAL A 87 12.20 6.30 2.53
CA VAL A 87 10.87 6.90 2.26
C VAL A 87 10.48 6.71 0.79
N ALA A 88 11.38 7.01 -0.15
CA ALA A 88 11.12 6.79 -1.56
C ALA A 88 10.87 5.31 -1.87
N SER A 89 11.62 4.39 -1.23
CA SER A 89 11.40 2.95 -1.39
C SER A 89 10.01 2.53 -0.90
N ALA A 90 9.56 3.03 0.25
CA ALA A 90 8.24 2.73 0.81
C ALA A 90 7.10 3.27 -0.07
N VAL A 91 7.22 4.50 -0.58
CA VAL A 91 6.26 5.06 -1.55
C VAL A 91 6.15 4.18 -2.78
N ASN A 92 7.29 3.73 -3.33
CA ASN A 92 7.29 2.85 -4.50
C ASN A 92 6.69 1.47 -4.19
N GLY A 93 6.94 0.91 -3.00
CA GLY A 93 6.34 -0.35 -2.55
C GLY A 93 4.82 -0.25 -2.45
N PHE A 94 4.29 0.80 -1.81
CA PHE A 94 2.85 1.04 -1.76
C PHE A 94 2.23 1.23 -3.16
N ARG A 95 2.90 1.96 -4.05
CA ARG A 95 2.45 2.14 -5.45
C ARG A 95 2.44 0.81 -6.23
N ALA A 96 3.43 -0.05 -6.03
CA ALA A 96 3.48 -1.36 -6.67
C ALA A 96 2.33 -2.25 -6.21
N VAL A 97 2.03 -2.25 -4.91
CA VAL A 97 0.88 -2.98 -4.36
C VAL A 97 -0.43 -2.40 -4.89
N TYR A 98 -0.58 -1.08 -4.87
CA TYR A 98 -1.75 -0.38 -5.42
C TYR A 98 -2.02 -0.78 -6.89
N ASP A 99 -0.99 -0.72 -7.74
CA ASP A 99 -1.10 -1.08 -9.17
C ASP A 99 -1.48 -2.55 -9.35
N PHE A 100 -0.85 -3.46 -8.60
CA PHE A 100 -1.18 -4.88 -8.63
C PHE A 100 -2.66 -5.14 -8.30
N LEU A 101 -3.16 -4.47 -7.26
CA LEU A 101 -4.55 -4.58 -6.84
C LEU A 101 -5.46 -3.97 -7.92
N LEU A 102 -5.15 -2.78 -8.43
CA LEU A 102 -5.94 -2.06 -9.45
C LEU A 102 -6.03 -2.84 -10.77
N ALA A 103 -4.97 -3.53 -11.17
CA ALA A 103 -4.93 -4.41 -12.34
C ALA A 103 -5.90 -5.60 -12.24
N GLY A 104 -6.52 -5.82 -11.07
CA GLY A 104 -7.56 -6.82 -10.88
C GLY A 104 -7.03 -8.26 -10.98
N ARG A 105 -5.72 -8.46 -10.78
CA ARG A 105 -5.09 -9.78 -10.83
C ARG A 105 -5.49 -10.58 -9.59
N ARG A 106 -6.69 -11.14 -9.60
CA ARG A 106 -6.97 -12.38 -8.88
C ARG A 106 -6.27 -13.46 -9.67
N SER A 107 -5.24 -14.08 -9.10
CA SER A 107 -4.72 -15.32 -9.68
C SER A 107 -5.89 -16.31 -9.87
N PRO A 108 -6.04 -16.93 -11.05
CA PRO A 108 -7.12 -17.85 -11.37
C PRO A 108 -7.06 -19.16 -10.59
#